data_AF-A0A970THK7-F1
#
_entry.id   AF-A0A970THK7-F1
#
_cell.length_a   1.000
_cell.length_b   1.000
_cell.length_c   1.000
_cell.angle_alpha   90.00
_cell.angle_beta   90.00
_cell.angle_gamma   90.00
#
_symmetry.space_group_name_H-M   'P 1'
#
loop_
_entity.id
_entity.type
_entity.pdbx_description
1 polymer ?
#
loop_
_entity_poly.entity_id
_entity_poly.type
_entity_poly.pdbx_seq_one_letter_code
_entity_poly.pdbx_strand_id
1 'polypeptide(L)'
;MKTRIILIIMLSFVTLGLFSQIVLSQGFEQSPQDNWNYTAIPQPNRLVWWGPTDQPLGGASAQAGDWYWASWDLDDINHSLVFDNHVFEAGYIYDISFWYFSKNLNPTTDYCRYALSFGGGTAWEAAVELDTNTDAWTQAQIEIPAYAQSVMLKVEASYDGFSKYMHWDSFTMQREEVYPMAPIVYNFKASQRRDGSMLIDISYQLYDANGDDSTISVFVSLDGGVTYDYEAQNLSGDWGDNI
;
A
#
# COMPACT_ATOMS: atom_id res chain seq x y z
N MET A 1 61.45 28.00 -22.72
CA MET A 1 60.08 27.71 -23.19
C MET A 1 59.47 26.71 -22.20
N LYS A 2 58.57 27.15 -21.31
CA LYS A 2 58.01 26.33 -20.22
C LYS A 2 56.71 25.69 -20.70
N THR A 3 56.70 24.37 -20.91
CA THR A 3 55.51 23.59 -21.27
C THR A 3 54.67 23.38 -20.00
N ARG A 4 53.46 23.96 -19.97
CA ARG A 4 52.47 23.72 -18.91
C ARG A 4 51.70 22.44 -19.24
N ILE A 5 51.81 21.43 -18.38
CA ILE A 5 50.95 20.24 -18.41
C ILE A 5 49.65 20.63 -17.71
N ILE A 6 48.53 20.62 -18.45
CA ILE A 6 47.19 20.79 -17.91
C ILE A 6 46.67 19.39 -17.60
N LEU A 7 46.52 19.10 -16.30
CA LEU A 7 45.85 17.91 -15.80
C LEU A 7 44.35 18.17 -15.81
N ILE A 8 43.60 17.50 -16.68
CA ILE A 8 42.14 17.54 -16.67
C ILE A 8 41.68 16.45 -15.69
N ILE A 9 41.20 16.86 -14.52
CA ILE A 9 40.48 15.98 -13.59
C ILE A 9 39.05 15.87 -14.12
N MET A 10 38.69 14.71 -14.64
CA MET A 10 37.33 14.38 -15.05
C MET A 10 36.54 14.05 -13.77
N LEU A 11 35.74 15.00 -13.30
CA LEU A 11 34.85 14.82 -12.16
C LEU A 11 33.59 14.10 -12.65
N SER A 12 33.55 12.78 -12.47
CA SER A 12 32.35 11.97 -12.72
C SER A 12 31.31 12.30 -11.66
N PHE A 13 30.30 13.10 -11.99
CA PHE A 13 29.08 13.18 -11.19
C PHE A 13 28.33 11.85 -11.33
N VAL A 14 28.44 10.98 -10.34
CA VAL A 14 27.50 9.88 -10.16
C VAL A 14 26.22 10.50 -9.62
N THR A 15 25.26 10.76 -10.50
CA THR A 15 23.88 10.99 -10.06
C THR A 15 23.35 9.64 -9.60
N LEU A 16 23.30 9.43 -8.29
CA LEU A 16 22.54 8.32 -7.71
C LEU A 16 21.08 8.57 -8.08
N GLY A 17 20.60 7.83 -9.08
CA GLY A 17 19.17 7.78 -9.37
C GLY A 17 18.48 7.08 -8.20
N LEU A 18 17.31 7.57 -7.82
CA LEU A 18 16.38 6.82 -6.99
C LEU A 18 15.99 5.57 -7.77
N PHE A 19 16.14 4.41 -7.16
CA PHE A 19 15.65 3.17 -7.73
C PHE A 19 14.59 2.62 -6.78
N SER A 20 13.37 2.46 -7.30
CA SER A 20 12.37 1.63 -6.66
C SER A 20 12.94 0.22 -6.48
N GLN A 21 12.85 -0.30 -5.26
CA GLN A 21 13.32 -1.63 -4.89
C GLN A 21 12.12 -2.53 -4.62
N ILE A 22 12.06 -3.70 -5.27
CA ILE A 22 11.12 -4.77 -4.88
C ILE A 22 11.59 -5.38 -3.56
N VAL A 23 10.72 -5.34 -2.55
CA VAL A 23 10.97 -5.89 -1.21
C VAL A 23 10.32 -7.26 -1.06
N LEU A 24 9.07 -7.37 -1.54
CA LEU A 24 8.29 -8.60 -1.51
C LEU A 24 7.73 -8.89 -2.91
N SER A 25 7.69 -10.17 -3.26
CA SER A 25 7.07 -10.65 -4.50
C SER A 25 6.42 -12.02 -4.32
N GLN A 26 5.38 -12.27 -5.13
CA GLN A 26 4.73 -13.56 -5.27
C GLN A 26 4.18 -13.69 -6.70
N GLY A 27 4.82 -14.56 -7.49
CA GLY A 27 4.38 -15.01 -8.81
C GLY A 27 4.00 -16.49 -8.84
N PHE A 28 4.01 -17.19 -7.70
CA PHE A 28 3.60 -18.60 -7.57
C PHE A 28 4.54 -19.61 -8.25
N GLU A 29 5.75 -19.20 -8.58
CA GLU A 29 6.79 -19.99 -9.26
C GLU A 29 7.44 -21.05 -8.35
N GLN A 30 7.12 -21.03 -7.05
CA GLN A 30 7.80 -21.82 -6.01
C GLN A 30 9.32 -21.54 -5.99
N SER A 31 9.67 -20.30 -6.30
CA SER A 31 11.04 -19.84 -6.40
C SER A 31 11.46 -19.06 -5.14
N PRO A 32 12.77 -18.86 -4.89
CA PRO A 32 13.22 -17.98 -3.82
C PRO A 32 12.76 -16.52 -3.97
N GLN A 33 12.33 -16.11 -5.17
CA GLN A 33 11.76 -14.81 -5.44
C GLN A 33 10.31 -14.68 -4.92
N ASP A 34 9.61 -15.80 -4.69
CA ASP A 34 8.29 -15.83 -4.08
C ASP A 34 8.39 -15.70 -2.55
N ASN A 35 8.87 -14.55 -2.09
CA ASN A 35 9.16 -14.29 -0.68
C ASN A 35 7.98 -13.66 0.08
N TRP A 36 6.85 -13.38 -0.58
CA TRP A 36 5.62 -12.94 0.07
C TRP A 36 4.67 -14.12 0.30
N ASN A 37 4.69 -14.63 1.52
CA ASN A 37 3.82 -15.73 1.92
C ASN A 37 2.35 -15.29 1.98
N TYR A 38 1.46 -16.27 1.83
CA TYR A 38 0.02 -16.06 1.84
C TYR A 38 -0.73 -17.26 2.44
N THR A 39 -1.95 -17.00 2.88
CA THR A 39 -2.96 -18.01 3.23
C THR A 39 -4.10 -17.96 2.21
N ALA A 40 -4.43 -19.11 1.63
CA ALA A 40 -5.52 -19.25 0.66
C ALA A 40 -6.74 -19.93 1.28
N ILE A 41 -7.92 -19.33 1.08
CA ILE A 41 -9.21 -19.89 1.50
C ILE A 41 -10.22 -19.63 0.38
N PRO A 42 -11.00 -20.62 -0.08
CA PRO A 42 -11.05 -22.02 0.37
C PRO A 42 -9.85 -22.85 -0.12
N GLN A 43 -9.72 -24.07 0.37
CA GLN A 43 -8.83 -25.04 -0.27
C GLN A 43 -9.53 -25.66 -1.50
N PRO A 44 -8.81 -25.94 -2.60
CA PRO A 44 -9.40 -26.52 -3.82
C PRO A 44 -10.21 -27.79 -3.55
N ASN A 45 -11.31 -27.95 -4.29
CA ASN A 45 -12.13 -29.15 -4.29
C ASN A 45 -12.70 -29.44 -5.70
N ARG A 46 -13.67 -30.35 -5.82
CA ARG A 46 -14.27 -30.72 -7.12
C ARG A 46 -15.05 -29.58 -7.80
N LEU A 47 -15.70 -28.74 -7.02
CA LEU A 47 -16.56 -27.64 -7.48
C LEU A 47 -15.82 -26.30 -7.52
N VAL A 48 -14.69 -26.23 -6.85
CA VAL A 48 -13.91 -25.01 -6.65
C VAL A 48 -12.46 -25.27 -7.01
N TRP A 49 -11.95 -24.54 -7.97
CA TRP A 49 -10.51 -24.39 -8.14
C TRP A 49 -10.10 -23.01 -7.64
N TRP A 50 -9.16 -22.99 -6.70
CA TRP A 50 -8.60 -21.78 -6.12
C TRP A 50 -7.13 -22.07 -5.78
N GLY A 51 -6.25 -21.93 -6.76
CA GLY A 51 -4.87 -22.38 -6.61
C GLY A 51 -3.94 -22.04 -7.76
N PRO A 52 -2.62 -22.24 -7.56
CA PRO A 52 -1.63 -22.01 -8.58
C PRO A 52 -1.75 -23.03 -9.73
N THR A 53 -1.52 -22.58 -10.96
CA THR A 53 -1.48 -23.45 -12.15
C THR A 53 -0.49 -22.92 -13.18
N ASP A 54 0.09 -23.85 -13.96
CA ASP A 54 0.89 -23.59 -15.16
C ASP A 54 0.10 -23.84 -16.45
N GLN A 55 -1.19 -24.18 -16.35
CA GLN A 55 -2.04 -24.49 -17.49
C GLN A 55 -2.88 -23.27 -17.89
N PRO A 56 -3.12 -23.07 -19.20
CA PRO A 56 -4.09 -22.07 -19.63
C PRO A 56 -5.50 -22.37 -19.12
N LEU A 57 -6.13 -21.40 -18.46
CA LEU A 57 -7.49 -21.49 -17.93
C LEU A 57 -8.26 -20.22 -18.29
N GLY A 58 -9.55 -20.34 -18.63
CA GLY A 58 -10.40 -19.18 -18.90
C GLY A 58 -10.04 -18.33 -20.14
N GLY A 59 -8.98 -18.70 -20.87
CA GLY A 59 -8.42 -17.92 -21.97
C GLY A 59 -7.19 -17.10 -21.59
N ALA A 60 -6.65 -17.26 -20.38
CA ALA A 60 -5.38 -16.69 -19.95
C ALA A 60 -4.33 -17.78 -19.70
N SER A 61 -3.06 -17.40 -19.83
CA SER A 61 -1.89 -18.08 -19.27
C SER A 61 -1.25 -17.16 -18.22
N ALA A 62 -0.18 -17.60 -17.56
CA ALA A 62 0.58 -16.77 -16.62
C ALA A 62 0.91 -15.38 -17.21
N GLN A 63 0.83 -14.35 -16.37
CA GLN A 63 1.16 -12.97 -16.75
C GLN A 63 2.67 -12.79 -16.87
N ALA A 64 3.41 -13.42 -15.96
CA ALA A 64 4.86 -13.53 -15.99
C ALA A 64 5.26 -14.92 -15.47
N GLY A 65 6.44 -15.41 -15.87
CA GLY A 65 6.88 -16.75 -15.48
C GLY A 65 6.00 -17.85 -16.10
N ASP A 66 5.90 -18.97 -15.39
CA ASP A 66 5.18 -20.16 -15.83
C ASP A 66 3.89 -20.39 -15.02
N TRP A 67 3.83 -19.88 -13.78
CA TRP A 67 2.74 -20.12 -12.84
C TRP A 67 1.94 -18.86 -12.54
N TYR A 68 0.67 -19.04 -12.23
CA TYR A 68 -0.21 -17.95 -11.78
C TYR A 68 -1.32 -18.51 -10.89
N TRP A 69 -1.96 -17.66 -10.10
CA TRP A 69 -3.14 -18.06 -9.34
C TRP A 69 -4.36 -18.07 -10.24
N ALA A 70 -5.00 -19.22 -10.36
CA ALA A 70 -6.19 -19.37 -11.17
C ALA A 70 -7.39 -19.82 -10.34
N SER A 71 -8.59 -19.43 -10.79
CA SER A 71 -9.80 -19.91 -10.18
C SER A 71 -11.00 -20.01 -11.11
N TRP A 72 -11.88 -20.94 -10.76
CA TRP A 72 -13.24 -21.12 -11.25
C TRP A 72 -14.08 -21.75 -10.13
N ASP A 73 -15.37 -21.42 -10.07
CA ASP A 73 -16.24 -21.77 -8.95
C ASP A 73 -17.64 -22.14 -9.45
N LEU A 74 -18.20 -23.21 -8.87
CA LEU A 74 -19.54 -23.75 -9.09
C LEU A 74 -20.35 -23.88 -7.78
N ASP A 75 -19.84 -23.36 -6.66
CA ASP A 75 -20.39 -23.53 -5.31
C ASP A 75 -20.75 -22.19 -4.63
N ASP A 76 -20.55 -21.06 -5.35
CA ASP A 76 -20.82 -19.69 -4.89
C ASP A 76 -20.19 -19.37 -3.53
N ILE A 77 -18.89 -19.64 -3.40
CA ILE A 77 -18.16 -19.38 -2.16
C ILE A 77 -17.17 -18.24 -2.32
N ASN A 78 -16.91 -17.53 -1.23
CA ASN A 78 -15.91 -16.47 -1.24
C ASN A 78 -14.50 -17.08 -1.25
N HIS A 79 -13.69 -16.59 -2.18
CA HIS A 79 -12.29 -16.90 -2.35
C HIS A 79 -11.43 -15.77 -1.84
N SER A 80 -10.27 -16.10 -1.27
CA SER A 80 -9.32 -15.13 -0.76
C SER A 80 -7.88 -15.63 -0.77
N LEU A 81 -6.97 -14.69 -1.04
CA LEU A 81 -5.57 -14.77 -0.69
C LEU A 81 -5.28 -13.65 0.32
N VAL A 82 -4.81 -14.02 1.50
CA VAL A 82 -4.37 -13.08 2.53
C VAL A 82 -2.86 -13.19 2.64
N PHE A 83 -2.16 -12.12 2.32
CA PHE A 83 -0.71 -12.04 2.37
C PHE A 83 -0.23 -11.70 3.77
N ASP A 84 0.93 -12.23 4.14
CA ASP A 84 1.55 -11.99 5.44
C ASP A 84 1.83 -10.49 5.65
N ASN A 85 1.74 -10.06 6.92
CA ASN A 85 1.98 -8.68 7.30
C ASN A 85 3.43 -8.27 7.07
N HIS A 86 3.62 -7.11 6.46
CA HIS A 86 4.92 -6.47 6.34
C HIS A 86 4.95 -5.19 7.17
N VAL A 87 5.94 -5.07 8.06
CA VAL A 87 6.21 -3.83 8.81
C VAL A 87 7.16 -2.98 7.99
N PHE A 88 6.83 -1.70 7.83
CA PHE A 88 7.61 -0.79 7.02
C PHE A 88 8.85 -0.28 7.75
N GLU A 89 9.91 -0.06 6.98
CA GLU A 89 11.10 0.62 7.45
C GLU A 89 10.89 2.14 7.35
N ALA A 90 11.37 2.88 8.35
CA ALA A 90 11.43 4.33 8.26
C ALA A 90 12.35 4.77 7.12
N GLY A 91 12.05 5.91 6.52
CA GLY A 91 12.77 6.49 5.39
C GLY A 91 12.29 6.01 4.03
N TYR A 92 11.18 5.24 3.97
CA TYR A 92 10.64 4.70 2.72
C TYR A 92 9.14 4.94 2.56
N ILE A 93 8.72 5.20 1.33
CA ILE A 93 7.33 5.04 0.87
C ILE A 93 7.20 3.70 0.16
N TYR A 94 5.99 3.14 0.21
CA TYR A 94 5.71 1.81 -0.31
C TYR A 94 4.55 1.84 -1.29
N ASP A 95 4.62 0.99 -2.30
CA ASP A 95 3.55 0.73 -3.26
C ASP A 95 3.35 -0.77 -3.39
N ILE A 96 2.09 -1.18 -3.57
CA ILE A 96 1.75 -2.55 -3.94
C ILE A 96 1.23 -2.55 -5.36
N SER A 97 1.64 -3.53 -6.15
CA SER A 97 1.02 -3.82 -7.43
C SER A 97 0.78 -5.31 -7.60
N PHE A 98 -0.22 -5.66 -8.40
CA PHE A 98 -0.45 -7.03 -8.84
C PHE A 98 -1.21 -7.02 -10.16
N TRP A 99 -1.15 -8.14 -10.87
CA TRP A 99 -1.92 -8.35 -12.09
C TRP A 99 -3.13 -9.23 -11.81
N TYR A 100 -4.23 -8.90 -12.45
CA TYR A 100 -5.45 -9.69 -12.38
C TYR A 100 -6.10 -9.85 -13.75
N PHE A 101 -6.84 -10.94 -13.91
CA PHE A 101 -7.64 -11.22 -15.09
C PHE A 101 -9.03 -11.66 -14.63
N SER A 102 -10.08 -11.05 -15.18
CA SER A 102 -11.45 -11.41 -14.89
C SER A 102 -12.25 -11.64 -16.17
N LYS A 103 -13.17 -12.60 -16.14
CA LYS A 103 -13.98 -12.94 -17.30
C LYS A 103 -15.35 -13.47 -16.93
N ASN A 104 -16.38 -12.92 -17.58
CA ASN A 104 -17.79 -13.25 -17.44
C ASN A 104 -18.35 -13.09 -16.01
N LEU A 105 -17.70 -12.33 -15.12
CA LEU A 105 -18.27 -12.04 -13.81
C LEU A 105 -19.40 -11.02 -14.01
N ASN A 106 -20.55 -11.29 -13.41
CA ASN A 106 -21.69 -10.38 -13.43
C ASN A 106 -21.43 -9.23 -12.44
N PRO A 107 -21.30 -7.98 -12.90
CA PRO A 107 -20.97 -6.84 -12.02
C PRO A 107 -22.04 -6.52 -10.97
N THR A 108 -23.22 -7.15 -11.03
CA THR A 108 -24.30 -6.95 -10.05
C THR A 108 -24.31 -8.02 -8.94
N THR A 109 -23.84 -9.23 -9.22
CA THR A 109 -23.96 -10.38 -8.31
C THR A 109 -22.62 -10.97 -7.89
N ASP A 110 -21.59 -10.78 -8.72
CA ASP A 110 -20.26 -11.29 -8.53
C ASP A 110 -19.33 -10.13 -8.17
N TYR A 111 -18.20 -10.44 -7.53
CA TYR A 111 -17.18 -9.44 -7.28
C TYR A 111 -15.77 -10.03 -7.37
N CYS A 112 -14.83 -9.14 -7.65
CA CYS A 112 -13.41 -9.31 -7.44
C CYS A 112 -12.89 -7.99 -6.86
N ARG A 113 -12.13 -8.06 -5.78
CA ARG A 113 -11.74 -6.86 -5.03
C ARG A 113 -10.48 -7.09 -4.23
N TYR A 114 -9.92 -6.02 -3.69
CA TYR A 114 -8.87 -6.09 -2.69
C TYR A 114 -9.20 -5.23 -1.47
N ALA A 115 -8.55 -5.53 -0.35
CA ALA A 115 -8.58 -4.73 0.85
C ALA A 115 -7.20 -4.70 1.49
N LEU A 116 -6.91 -3.63 2.20
CA LEU A 116 -5.69 -3.47 2.98
C LEU A 116 -5.99 -3.53 4.48
N SER A 117 -5.01 -3.92 5.27
CA SER A 117 -5.01 -3.70 6.71
C SER A 117 -3.71 -3.04 7.12
N PHE A 118 -3.79 -1.87 7.75
CA PHE A 118 -2.61 -1.19 8.29
C PHE A 118 -2.29 -1.58 9.75
N GLY A 119 -3.16 -2.38 10.37
CA GLY A 119 -3.05 -2.85 11.76
C GLY A 119 -2.82 -4.36 11.88
N GLY A 120 -2.10 -4.97 10.94
CA GLY A 120 -1.74 -6.39 10.99
C GLY A 120 -2.94 -7.35 10.97
N GLY A 121 -3.99 -7.03 10.20
CA GLY A 121 -5.16 -7.88 10.01
C GLY A 121 -6.25 -7.76 11.08
N THR A 122 -6.06 -6.90 12.08
CA THR A 122 -7.05 -6.64 13.14
C THR A 122 -8.27 -5.86 12.65
N ALA A 123 -8.07 -4.96 11.69
CA ALA A 123 -9.11 -4.21 11.00
C ALA A 123 -8.74 -4.06 9.52
N TRP A 124 -9.72 -4.20 8.64
CA TRP A 124 -9.55 -4.04 7.19
C TRP A 124 -10.17 -2.72 6.76
N GLU A 125 -9.48 -2.02 5.87
CA GLU A 125 -10.02 -0.87 5.14
C GLU A 125 -11.19 -1.31 4.25
N ALA A 126 -11.97 -0.33 3.78
CA ALA A 126 -13.03 -0.60 2.82
C ALA A 126 -12.46 -1.27 1.57
N ALA A 127 -13.11 -2.34 1.12
CA ALA A 127 -12.67 -3.06 -0.07
C ALA A 127 -12.83 -2.20 -1.33
N VAL A 128 -11.87 -2.32 -2.24
CA VAL A 128 -11.86 -1.66 -3.54
C VAL A 128 -12.23 -2.69 -4.60
N GLU A 129 -13.37 -2.48 -5.26
CA GLU A 129 -13.85 -3.33 -6.34
C GLU A 129 -12.96 -3.17 -7.58
N LEU A 130 -12.61 -4.30 -8.19
CA LEU A 130 -11.87 -4.39 -9.45
C LEU A 130 -12.83 -4.62 -10.62
N ASP A 131 -12.35 -4.41 -11.84
CA ASP A 131 -13.16 -4.64 -13.03
C ASP A 131 -13.47 -6.13 -13.20
N THR A 132 -14.75 -6.46 -13.35
CA THR A 132 -15.26 -7.85 -13.40
C THR A 132 -15.14 -8.52 -14.76
N ASN A 133 -14.77 -7.78 -15.82
CA ASN A 133 -14.61 -8.33 -17.17
C ASN A 133 -13.46 -7.65 -17.90
N THR A 134 -12.23 -7.90 -17.48
CA THR A 134 -11.06 -7.31 -18.14
C THR A 134 -10.75 -7.99 -19.47
N ASP A 135 -11.03 -9.29 -19.61
CA ASP A 135 -10.64 -10.13 -20.76
C ASP A 135 -9.15 -10.04 -21.16
N ALA A 136 -8.32 -9.50 -20.27
CA ALA A 136 -6.88 -9.31 -20.39
C ALA A 136 -6.26 -9.10 -19.00
N TRP A 137 -4.97 -9.42 -18.86
CA TRP A 137 -4.21 -9.07 -17.67
C TRP A 137 -4.21 -7.56 -17.48
N THR A 138 -4.74 -7.11 -16.34
CA THR A 138 -4.86 -5.72 -15.93
C THR A 138 -4.11 -5.52 -14.62
N GLN A 139 -3.35 -4.44 -14.52
CA GLN A 139 -2.58 -4.14 -13.31
C GLN A 139 -3.43 -3.34 -12.34
N ALA A 140 -3.46 -3.76 -11.08
CA ALA A 140 -3.86 -2.92 -9.97
C ALA A 140 -2.59 -2.32 -9.34
N GLN A 141 -2.60 -1.01 -9.11
CA GLN A 141 -1.53 -0.28 -8.44
C GLN A 141 -2.12 0.46 -7.25
N ILE A 142 -1.47 0.33 -6.09
CA ILE A 142 -1.98 0.79 -4.81
C ILE A 142 -0.89 1.59 -4.12
N GLU A 143 -1.14 2.89 -3.96
CA GLU A 143 -0.31 3.77 -3.14
C GLU A 143 -0.60 3.50 -1.67
N ILE A 144 0.45 3.22 -0.89
CA ILE A 144 0.30 3.05 0.56
C ILE A 144 0.33 4.43 1.23
N PRO A 145 -0.67 4.77 2.06
CA PRO A 145 -0.65 6.02 2.78
C PRO A 145 0.60 6.13 3.65
N ALA A 146 1.25 7.29 3.61
CA ALA A 146 2.49 7.55 4.32
C ALA A 146 2.39 7.17 5.82
N TYR A 147 1.27 7.49 6.48
CA TYR A 147 1.07 7.18 7.90
C TYR A 147 1.08 5.69 8.27
N ALA A 148 0.94 4.78 7.30
CA ALA A 148 0.89 3.35 7.58
C ALA A 148 2.25 2.87 8.13
N GLN A 149 2.22 2.01 9.14
CA GLN A 149 3.42 1.41 9.73
C GLN A 149 3.60 -0.05 9.31
N SER A 150 2.55 -0.66 8.81
CA SER A 150 2.55 -2.01 8.28
C SER A 150 1.44 -2.17 7.25
N VAL A 151 1.48 -3.23 6.46
CA VAL A 151 0.40 -3.59 5.56
C VAL A 151 0.21 -5.09 5.47
N MET A 152 -1.06 -5.51 5.45
CA MET A 152 -1.49 -6.78 4.88
C MET A 152 -2.35 -6.51 3.66
N LEU A 153 -2.15 -7.31 2.61
CA LEU A 153 -3.00 -7.33 1.43
C LEU A 153 -3.94 -8.52 1.51
N LYS A 154 -5.21 -8.31 1.16
CA LYS A 154 -6.15 -9.38 0.84
C LYS A 154 -6.77 -9.12 -0.51
N VAL A 155 -6.75 -10.13 -1.37
CA VAL A 155 -7.56 -10.16 -2.59
C VAL A 155 -8.69 -11.17 -2.41
N GLU A 156 -9.88 -10.84 -2.91
CA GLU A 156 -11.08 -11.65 -2.76
C GLU A 156 -11.86 -11.74 -4.07
N ALA A 157 -12.58 -12.83 -4.25
CA ALA A 157 -13.56 -12.97 -5.31
C ALA A 157 -14.72 -13.86 -4.89
N SER A 158 -15.92 -13.58 -5.38
CA SER A 158 -17.10 -14.45 -5.22
C SER A 158 -17.88 -14.44 -6.51
N TYR A 159 -18.16 -15.62 -7.06
CA TYR A 159 -18.89 -15.79 -8.30
C TYR A 159 -19.29 -17.26 -8.45
N ASP A 160 -20.33 -17.51 -9.25
CA ASP A 160 -20.79 -18.87 -9.57
C ASP A 160 -21.00 -19.06 -11.08
N GLY A 161 -20.35 -20.06 -11.67
CA GLY A 161 -20.70 -20.57 -13.00
C GLY A 161 -19.53 -21.11 -13.83
N PHE A 162 -19.85 -22.02 -14.75
CA PHE A 162 -18.92 -22.79 -15.61
C PHE A 162 -18.03 -21.98 -16.58
N SER A 163 -18.22 -20.68 -16.68
CA SER A 163 -17.46 -19.84 -17.62
C SER A 163 -16.98 -18.53 -16.99
N LYS A 164 -17.00 -18.47 -15.66
CA LYS A 164 -16.53 -17.33 -14.88
C LYS A 164 -15.13 -17.62 -14.36
N TYR A 165 -14.24 -16.67 -14.53
CA TYR A 165 -12.83 -16.85 -14.19
C TYR A 165 -12.28 -15.61 -13.51
N MET A 166 -11.46 -15.84 -12.49
CA MET A 166 -10.68 -14.82 -11.82
C MET A 166 -9.26 -15.34 -11.63
N HIS A 167 -8.27 -14.59 -12.07
CA HIS A 167 -6.87 -14.98 -11.97
C HIS A 167 -6.04 -13.84 -11.41
N TRP A 168 -4.96 -14.17 -10.73
CA TRP A 168 -4.05 -13.23 -10.10
C TRP A 168 -2.62 -13.65 -10.32
N ASP A 169 -1.72 -12.69 -10.48
CA ASP A 169 -0.32 -12.96 -10.71
C ASP A 169 0.54 -11.75 -10.30
N SER A 170 1.84 -12.00 -10.14
CA SER A 170 2.88 -10.98 -10.06
C SER A 170 2.60 -9.90 -9.01
N PHE A 171 2.28 -10.34 -7.80
CA PHE A 171 2.18 -9.46 -6.65
C PHE A 171 3.58 -8.94 -6.31
N THR A 172 3.70 -7.63 -6.15
CA THR A 172 4.94 -6.96 -5.78
C THR A 172 4.66 -5.89 -4.75
N MET A 173 5.51 -5.81 -3.74
CA MET A 173 5.67 -4.63 -2.90
C MET A 173 6.99 -3.96 -3.26
N GLN A 174 6.90 -2.70 -3.63
CA GLN A 174 8.04 -1.86 -3.92
C GLN A 174 8.19 -0.80 -2.85
N ARG A 175 9.43 -0.34 -2.67
CA ARG A 175 9.73 0.83 -1.85
C ARG A 175 10.64 1.79 -2.59
N GLU A 176 10.49 3.06 -2.26
CA GLU A 176 11.39 4.12 -2.69
C GLU A 176 11.87 4.88 -1.46
N GLU A 177 13.16 5.25 -1.46
CA GLU A 177 13.69 6.14 -0.42
C GLU A 177 12.93 7.45 -0.46
N VAL A 178 12.40 7.84 0.69
CA VAL A 178 11.84 9.18 0.82
C VAL A 178 13.01 10.16 0.93
N TYR A 179 13.03 11.17 0.07
CA TYR A 179 13.77 12.39 0.38
C TYR A 179 13.34 12.94 1.75
N PRO A 180 14.13 13.78 2.43
CA PRO A 180 13.65 14.52 3.60
C PRO A 180 12.29 15.17 3.28
N MET A 181 11.22 14.61 3.86
CA MET A 181 9.85 15.08 3.73
C MET A 181 9.51 15.84 5.00
N ALA A 182 8.74 16.91 4.86
CA ALA A 182 8.17 17.54 6.03
C ALA A 182 7.25 16.52 6.74
N PRO A 183 7.27 16.47 8.08
CA PRO A 183 6.38 15.60 8.83
C PRO A 183 4.91 15.95 8.54
N ILE A 184 4.06 14.93 8.49
CA ILE A 184 2.64 15.06 8.15
C ILE A 184 1.81 15.01 9.44
N VAL A 185 1.02 16.05 9.65
CA VAL A 185 -0.01 16.08 10.70
C VAL A 185 -1.34 15.64 10.10
N TYR A 186 -1.98 14.62 10.66
CA TYR A 186 -3.27 14.08 10.19
C TYR A 186 -4.21 13.77 11.35
N ASN A 187 -5.48 13.48 11.03
CA ASN A 187 -6.56 13.26 12.01
C ASN A 187 -6.69 14.39 13.06
N PHE A 188 -6.37 15.62 12.64
CA PHE A 188 -6.43 16.81 13.50
C PHE A 188 -7.85 17.10 13.97
N LYS A 189 -8.00 17.35 15.27
CA LYS A 189 -9.23 17.84 15.90
C LYS A 189 -8.88 18.89 16.94
N ALA A 190 -9.69 19.93 17.01
CA ALA A 190 -9.67 20.92 18.08
C ALA A 190 -11.09 21.07 18.65
N SER A 191 -11.22 21.00 19.97
CA SER A 191 -12.52 21.12 20.66
C SER A 191 -12.40 21.94 21.93
N GLN A 192 -13.23 22.98 22.07
CA GLN A 192 -13.34 23.72 23.32
C GLN A 192 -14.17 22.94 24.34
N ARG A 193 -13.68 22.84 25.58
CA ARG A 193 -14.39 22.23 26.70
C ARG A 193 -15.59 23.09 27.13
N ARG A 194 -16.66 22.41 27.56
CA ARG A 194 -17.92 23.03 28.01
C ARG A 194 -18.13 22.95 29.53
N ASP A 195 -17.13 22.50 30.26
CA ASP A 195 -17.15 22.34 31.73
C ASP A 195 -16.84 23.65 32.48
N GLY A 196 -16.76 24.78 31.77
CA GLY A 196 -16.42 26.09 32.33
C GLY A 196 -14.92 26.38 32.39
N SER A 197 -14.05 25.42 32.05
CA SER A 197 -12.58 25.64 32.01
C SER A 197 -12.12 26.50 30.83
N MET A 198 -12.92 26.55 29.75
CA MET A 198 -12.60 27.22 28.49
C MET A 198 -11.33 26.71 27.78
N LEU A 199 -10.79 25.56 28.20
CA LEU A 199 -9.64 24.93 27.57
C LEU A 199 -10.00 24.38 26.19
N ILE A 200 -9.01 24.33 25.30
CA ILE A 200 -9.12 23.71 23.98
C ILE A 200 -8.29 22.43 24.00
N ASP A 201 -8.94 21.29 23.76
CA ASP A 201 -8.28 20.02 23.53
C ASP A 201 -7.91 19.91 22.05
N ILE A 202 -6.63 19.71 21.77
CA ILE A 202 -6.11 19.45 20.42
C ILE A 202 -5.60 18.01 20.39
N SER A 203 -6.07 17.24 19.42
CA SER A 203 -5.59 15.89 19.15
C SER A 203 -5.17 15.80 17.70
N TYR A 204 -4.03 15.17 17.45
CA TYR A 204 -3.52 14.93 16.12
C TYR A 204 -2.71 13.63 16.11
N GLN A 205 -2.38 13.17 14.92
CA GLN A 205 -1.35 12.16 14.71
C GLN A 205 -0.25 12.76 13.85
N LEU A 206 0.99 12.43 14.20
CA LEU A 206 2.17 12.83 13.46
C LEU A 206 2.73 11.61 12.75
N TYR A 207 3.02 11.75 11.46
CA TYR A 207 3.81 10.79 10.73
C TYR A 207 5.06 11.50 10.22
N ASP A 208 6.21 11.08 10.74
CA ASP A 208 7.51 11.46 10.23
C ASP A 208 8.08 10.29 9.45
N ALA A 209 8.20 10.46 8.13
CA ALA A 209 8.74 9.44 7.25
C ALA A 209 10.24 9.26 7.46
N ASN A 210 10.95 10.28 7.92
CA ASN A 210 12.40 10.31 8.04
C ASN A 210 12.88 9.73 9.37
N GLY A 211 12.00 9.70 10.38
CA GLY A 211 12.28 9.10 11.68
C GLY A 211 13.26 9.91 12.52
N ASP A 212 13.50 11.17 12.16
CA ASP A 212 14.16 12.17 12.97
C ASP A 212 13.18 12.87 13.92
N ASP A 213 13.75 13.66 14.85
CA ASP A 213 13.00 14.41 15.84
C ASP A 213 12.20 15.54 15.16
N SER A 214 10.89 15.57 15.41
CA SER A 214 9.99 16.57 14.85
C SER A 214 9.80 17.75 15.82
N THR A 215 9.40 18.89 15.27
CA THR A 215 9.02 20.09 16.04
C THR A 215 7.56 20.43 15.82
N ILE A 216 6.77 20.47 16.89
CA ILE A 216 5.35 20.81 16.85
C ILE A 216 5.12 22.21 17.39
N SER A 217 4.57 23.08 16.54
CA SER A 217 4.24 24.48 16.87
C SER A 217 2.74 24.73 16.78
N VAL A 218 2.20 25.52 17.72
CA VAL A 218 0.80 25.94 17.73
C VAL A 218 0.72 27.44 17.45
N PHE A 219 -0.02 27.79 16.39
CA PHE A 219 -0.26 29.16 16.00
C PHE A 219 -1.74 29.49 16.16
N VAL A 220 -2.05 30.61 16.82
CA VAL A 220 -3.43 31.05 17.07
C VAL A 220 -3.72 32.30 16.25
N SER A 221 -4.84 32.28 15.54
CA SER A 221 -5.35 33.42 14.79
C SER A 221 -6.57 34.02 15.50
N LEU A 222 -6.63 35.35 15.56
CA LEU A 222 -7.77 36.11 16.07
C LEU A 222 -8.67 36.68 14.96
N ASP A 223 -8.27 36.50 13.69
CA ASP A 223 -8.89 37.15 12.53
C ASP A 223 -9.33 36.14 11.46
N GLY A 224 -9.59 34.90 11.86
CA GLY A 224 -10.11 33.86 10.97
C GLY A 224 -9.04 33.23 10.06
N GLY A 225 -7.77 33.29 10.45
CA GLY A 225 -6.63 32.66 9.76
C GLY A 225 -5.85 33.62 8.85
N VAL A 226 -6.03 34.94 8.98
CA VAL A 226 -5.31 35.91 8.16
C VAL A 226 -3.94 36.22 8.76
N THR A 227 -3.86 36.42 10.07
CA THR A 227 -2.59 36.47 10.82
C THR A 227 -2.58 35.53 12.02
N TYR A 228 -1.36 35.22 12.48
CA TYR A 228 -1.10 34.30 13.58
C TYR A 228 -0.20 34.95 14.63
N ASP A 229 -0.49 36.22 14.94
CA ASP A 229 0.33 37.05 15.83
C ASP A 229 0.03 36.82 17.32
N TYR A 230 -0.97 35.98 17.63
CA TYR A 230 -1.29 35.64 19.01
C TYR A 230 -0.41 34.49 19.49
N GLU A 231 0.39 34.77 20.51
CA GLU A 231 1.23 33.77 21.16
C GLU A 231 0.36 32.76 21.92
N ALA A 232 0.47 31.49 21.56
CA ALA A 232 -0.19 30.42 22.28
C ALA A 232 0.43 30.28 23.68
N GLN A 233 -0.39 30.37 24.73
CA GLN A 233 0.05 30.26 26.13
C GLN A 233 -0.62 29.08 26.82
N ASN A 234 0.01 28.58 27.88
CA ASN A 234 -0.46 27.45 28.69
C ASN A 234 -0.63 26.14 27.91
N LEU A 235 0.26 25.89 26.95
CA LEU A 235 0.33 24.63 26.23
C LEU A 235 0.90 23.51 27.11
N SER A 236 0.38 22.30 26.93
CA SER A 236 0.85 21.09 27.60
C SER A 236 0.60 19.87 26.71
N GLY A 237 1.44 18.83 26.83
CA GLY A 237 1.39 17.64 25.97
C GLY A 237 2.48 17.65 24.91
N ASP A 238 2.21 17.04 23.77
CA ASP A 238 3.17 16.83 22.68
C ASP A 238 3.29 18.12 21.83
N TRP A 239 4.07 19.10 22.34
CA TRP A 239 4.41 20.35 21.66
C TRP A 239 5.88 20.73 21.93
N GLY A 240 6.49 21.47 20.99
CA GLY A 240 7.90 21.86 21.06
C GLY A 240 8.81 20.93 20.25
N ASP A 241 10.10 20.91 20.59
CA ASP A 241 11.14 20.15 19.90
C ASP A 241 11.23 18.70 20.42
N ASN A 242 11.78 17.78 19.62
CA ASN A 242 12.01 16.37 19.95
C ASN A 242 10.72 15.59 20.24
N ILE A 243 9.69 15.82 19.43
CA ILE A 243 8.47 15.01 19.34
C ILE A 243 8.70 13.89 18.34
#